data_AF-A0A8H6K009-F1
#
_entry.id   AF-A0A8H6K009-F1
#
_cell.length_a   1.000
_cell.length_b   1.000
_cell.length_c   1.000
_cell.angle_alpha   90.00
_cell.angle_beta   90.00
_cell.angle_gamma   90.00
#
_symmetry.space_group_name_H-M   'P 1'
#
loop_
_entity.id
_entity.type
_entity.pdbx_description
1 polymer ?
#
loop_
_entity_poly.entity_id
_entity_poly.type
_entity_poly.pdbx_seq_one_letter_code
_entity_poly.pdbx_strand_id
1 'polypeptide(L)'
;MAETESTSSDEAAAAEKRDDEIVRVCSYHRRDLDLVVVRSLPHEMEPVLASIATAAAARPQAHLGPLSLLPPELVSMVILHLDVRSAFRLRQVNSLTRSFVTDTREYRLLAKHGLEGLRGLLRGGIAQFHLLRDLYRVLLQKSCAECGSFGHLLFLPTLERCCHSCLGKAERYHVLARTTFASAAKVSRNSVERLGLSLRTVPGVYSWYGAVKMQPKYLVCDFAAWPVLLARGMITDDSPQKVPVQGWTGPYRLMAATTFPSYSLSSGRVDRGLTCRGCPVLENTGYSIRFCKERCYSREGFLAHFKECSRALRLWADSREGTRDVDESELVRMVTRGDGRMGLH
;
A
#
# COMPACT_ATOMS: atom_id res chain seq x y z
N MET A 1 -9.59 5.64 -45.16
CA MET A 1 -10.04 5.38 -43.77
C MET A 1 -9.21 4.30 -43.09
N ALA A 2 -8.77 3.23 -43.77
CA ALA A 2 -7.86 2.22 -43.19
C ALA A 2 -6.41 2.72 -42.99
N GLU A 3 -5.86 3.54 -43.90
CA GLU A 3 -4.47 4.05 -43.80
C GLU A 3 -4.26 5.10 -42.71
N THR A 4 -5.32 5.81 -42.32
CA THR A 4 -5.33 6.82 -41.24
C THR A 4 -5.41 6.19 -39.85
N GLU A 5 -6.00 4.99 -39.74
CA GLU A 5 -6.06 4.24 -38.47
C GLU A 5 -4.76 3.48 -38.19
N SER A 6 -4.08 2.97 -39.23
CA SER A 6 -2.80 2.27 -39.07
C SER A 6 -1.66 3.20 -38.64
N THR A 7 -1.58 4.40 -39.23
CA THR A 7 -0.58 5.42 -38.88
C THR A 7 -0.76 5.96 -37.46
N SER A 8 -2.01 6.18 -37.02
CA SER A 8 -2.31 6.59 -35.64
C SER A 8 -1.94 5.53 -34.60
N SER A 9 -2.06 4.24 -34.93
CA SER A 9 -1.67 3.14 -34.02
C SER A 9 -0.15 3.04 -33.87
N ASP A 10 0.59 3.19 -34.97
CA ASP A 10 2.05 3.11 -34.96
C ASP A 10 2.69 4.29 -34.21
N GLU A 11 2.13 5.49 -34.35
CA GLU A 11 2.56 6.67 -33.59
C GLU A 11 2.31 6.52 -32.08
N ALA A 12 1.15 5.98 -31.70
CA ALA A 12 0.82 5.72 -30.30
C ALA A 12 1.75 4.66 -29.68
N ALA A 13 2.08 3.61 -30.43
CA ALA A 13 3.02 2.59 -30.00
C ALA A 13 4.45 3.15 -29.84
N ALA A 14 4.89 4.01 -30.76
CA ALA A 14 6.19 4.68 -30.69
C ALA A 14 6.27 5.64 -29.48
N ALA A 15 5.20 6.39 -29.21
CA ALA A 15 5.11 7.26 -28.04
C ALA A 15 5.17 6.48 -26.73
N GLU A 16 4.42 5.37 -26.63
CA GLU A 16 4.42 4.53 -25.42
C GLU A 16 5.80 3.88 -25.19
N LYS A 17 6.47 3.45 -26.26
CA LYS A 17 7.85 2.95 -26.18
C LYS A 17 8.80 4.02 -25.65
N ARG A 18 8.69 5.25 -26.17
CA ARG A 18 9.50 6.39 -25.69
C ARG A 18 9.25 6.67 -24.22
N ASP A 19 7.99 6.67 -23.78
CA ASP A 19 7.64 6.89 -22.38
C ASP A 19 8.19 5.77 -21.48
N ASP A 20 8.14 4.51 -21.91
CA ASP A 20 8.74 3.38 -21.19
C ASP A 20 10.27 3.51 -21.07
N GLU A 21 10.95 4.00 -22.12
CA GLU A 21 12.40 4.30 -22.06
C GLU A 21 12.72 5.47 -21.12
N ILE A 22 11.92 6.54 -21.14
CA ILE A 22 12.07 7.67 -20.21
C ILE A 22 11.92 7.18 -18.76
N VAL A 23 10.92 6.36 -18.47
CA VAL A 23 10.71 5.76 -17.15
C VAL A 23 11.92 4.90 -16.77
N ARG A 24 12.42 4.05 -17.67
CA ARG A 24 13.57 3.16 -17.41
C ARG A 24 14.84 3.94 -17.06
N VAL A 25 15.15 5.00 -17.81
CA VAL A 25 16.39 5.77 -17.66
C VAL A 25 16.30 6.76 -16.50
N CYS A 26 15.21 7.52 -16.42
CA CYS A 26 15.13 8.72 -15.59
C CYS A 26 14.40 8.49 -14.26
N SER A 27 13.88 7.28 -14.02
CA SER A 27 13.25 6.93 -12.76
C SER A 27 13.93 5.75 -12.07
N TYR A 28 13.54 5.52 -10.83
CA TYR A 28 13.85 4.34 -10.03
C TYR A 28 12.77 4.14 -8.97
N HIS A 29 12.80 3.00 -8.29
CA HIS A 29 11.86 2.69 -7.21
C HIS A 29 12.59 2.63 -5.86
N ARG A 30 12.05 3.37 -4.88
CA ARG A 30 12.59 3.50 -3.52
C ARG A 30 12.26 2.26 -2.66
N ARG A 31 12.93 1.13 -2.93
CA ARG A 31 12.74 -0.14 -2.20
C ARG A 31 13.06 -0.03 -0.71
N ASP A 32 13.93 0.91 -0.38
CA ASP A 32 14.24 1.29 0.98
C ASP A 32 12.95 1.69 1.73
N LEU A 33 11.99 2.40 1.09
CA LEU A 33 10.72 2.81 1.73
C LEU A 33 9.81 1.60 2.00
N ASP A 34 9.87 0.61 1.12
CA ASP A 34 9.14 -0.64 1.26
C ASP A 34 9.64 -1.49 2.43
N LEU A 35 10.93 -1.37 2.77
CA LEU A 35 11.57 -2.15 3.83
C LEU A 35 11.19 -1.70 5.24
N VAL A 36 10.72 -0.46 5.40
CA VAL A 36 10.43 0.12 6.71
C VAL A 36 8.95 0.08 7.09
N VAL A 37 8.10 -0.57 6.31
CA VAL A 37 6.66 -0.74 6.58
C VAL A 37 6.31 -2.23 6.72
N VAL A 38 5.06 -2.55 7.04
CA VAL A 38 4.61 -3.96 7.10
C VAL A 38 4.82 -4.58 5.73
N ARG A 39 5.65 -5.61 5.68
CA ARG A 39 5.98 -6.32 4.45
C ARG A 39 6.18 -7.80 4.72
N SER A 40 6.12 -8.57 3.64
CA SER A 40 6.51 -9.97 3.65
C SER A 40 7.88 -10.14 3.00
N LEU A 41 8.59 -11.22 3.34
CA LEU A 41 9.79 -11.57 2.60
C LEU A 41 9.37 -12.19 1.25
N PRO A 42 10.00 -11.84 0.11
CA PRO A 42 9.57 -12.34 -1.20
C PRO A 42 9.44 -13.87 -1.28
N HIS A 43 10.35 -14.62 -0.65
CA HIS A 43 10.30 -16.09 -0.63
C HIS A 43 9.13 -16.65 0.19
N GLU A 44 8.62 -15.91 1.18
CA GLU A 44 7.39 -16.27 1.90
C GLU A 44 6.13 -16.02 1.05
N MET A 45 6.23 -15.16 0.03
CA MET A 45 5.09 -14.78 -0.80
C MET A 45 4.80 -15.77 -1.92
N GLU A 46 5.82 -16.39 -2.51
CA GLU A 46 5.65 -17.27 -3.67
C GLU A 46 4.69 -18.46 -3.43
N PRO A 47 4.86 -19.30 -2.38
CA PRO A 47 3.92 -20.40 -2.12
C PRO A 47 2.53 -19.89 -1.72
N VAL A 48 2.45 -18.70 -1.11
CA VAL A 48 1.20 -18.08 -0.69
C VAL A 48 0.43 -17.54 -1.88
N LEU A 49 1.11 -16.90 -2.84
CA LEU A 49 0.55 -16.46 -4.11
C LEU A 49 -0.02 -17.64 -4.88
N ALA A 50 0.73 -18.73 -5.02
CA ALA A 50 0.24 -19.94 -5.66
C ALA A 50 -1.02 -20.48 -4.95
N SER A 51 -1.03 -20.55 -3.61
CA SER A 51 -2.18 -21.01 -2.85
C SER A 51 -3.42 -20.12 -2.98
N ILE A 52 -3.24 -18.79 -3.01
CA ILE A 52 -4.32 -17.79 -3.05
C ILE A 52 -4.86 -17.60 -4.48
N ALA A 53 -3.99 -17.64 -5.48
CA ALA A 53 -4.36 -17.38 -6.88
C ALA A 53 -4.86 -18.60 -7.64
N THR A 54 -4.59 -19.83 -7.16
CA THR A 54 -4.96 -21.06 -7.89
C THR A 54 -6.38 -21.49 -7.55
N ALA A 55 -7.22 -21.72 -8.57
CA ALA A 55 -8.52 -22.36 -8.40
C ALA A 55 -8.36 -23.83 -7.96
N ALA A 56 -9.42 -24.46 -7.44
CA ALA A 56 -9.31 -25.87 -7.07
C ALA A 56 -9.08 -26.74 -8.33
N ALA A 57 -8.00 -27.53 -8.34
CA ALA A 57 -7.66 -28.40 -9.47
C ALA A 57 -8.57 -29.64 -9.60
N ALA A 58 -9.32 -29.98 -8.54
CA ALA A 58 -10.15 -31.18 -8.48
C ALA A 58 -11.60 -30.87 -8.86
N ARG A 59 -12.23 -31.82 -9.57
CA ARG A 59 -13.67 -31.78 -9.89
C ARG A 59 -14.49 -31.58 -8.60
N PRO A 60 -15.38 -30.57 -8.53
CA PRO A 60 -16.16 -30.32 -7.34
C PRO A 60 -17.00 -31.55 -6.95
N GLN A 61 -16.78 -32.07 -5.74
CA GLN A 61 -17.55 -33.20 -5.21
C GLN A 61 -18.78 -32.73 -4.40
N ALA A 62 -18.83 -31.45 -4.03
CA ALA A 62 -19.88 -30.85 -3.22
C ALA A 62 -20.48 -29.61 -3.92
N HIS A 63 -21.79 -29.41 -3.72
CA HIS A 63 -22.52 -28.23 -4.17
C HIS A 63 -22.24 -27.02 -3.26
N LEU A 64 -22.60 -25.80 -3.69
CA LEU A 64 -22.49 -24.59 -2.85
C LEU A 64 -23.63 -24.49 -1.81
N GLY A 65 -24.47 -25.52 -1.69
CA GLY A 65 -25.68 -25.48 -0.88
C GLY A 65 -26.65 -24.40 -1.41
N PRO A 66 -27.25 -23.58 -0.54
CA PRO A 66 -28.20 -22.54 -0.95
C PRO A 66 -27.63 -21.50 -1.92
N LEU A 67 -26.30 -21.27 -1.91
CA LEU A 67 -25.66 -20.35 -2.86
C LEU A 67 -25.72 -20.85 -4.31
N SER A 68 -25.94 -22.15 -4.53
CA SER A 68 -26.14 -22.71 -5.88
C SER A 68 -27.48 -22.27 -6.50
N LEU A 69 -28.39 -21.70 -5.73
CA LEU A 69 -29.66 -21.14 -6.22
C LEU A 69 -29.49 -19.72 -6.77
N LEU A 70 -28.37 -19.07 -6.47
CA LEU A 70 -28.09 -17.71 -6.90
C LEU A 70 -27.40 -17.71 -8.27
N PRO A 71 -27.74 -16.76 -9.15
CA PRO A 71 -26.93 -16.46 -10.32
C PRO A 71 -25.48 -16.15 -9.93
N PRO A 72 -24.48 -16.49 -10.77
CA PRO A 72 -23.07 -16.25 -10.49
C PRO A 72 -22.76 -14.80 -10.12
N GLU A 73 -23.46 -13.84 -10.72
CA GLU A 73 -23.31 -12.40 -10.46
C GLU A 73 -23.68 -12.07 -9.00
N LEU A 74 -24.76 -12.64 -8.48
CA LEU A 74 -25.16 -12.45 -7.09
C LEU A 74 -24.17 -13.12 -6.13
N VAL A 75 -23.62 -14.29 -6.50
CA VAL A 75 -22.56 -14.94 -5.71
C VAL A 75 -21.31 -14.06 -5.65
N SER A 76 -20.87 -13.48 -6.77
CA SER A 76 -19.77 -12.52 -6.80
C SER A 76 -20.06 -11.27 -5.96
N MET A 77 -21.29 -10.74 -6.02
CA MET A 77 -21.71 -9.64 -5.15
C MET A 77 -21.62 -10.02 -3.67
N VAL A 78 -22.08 -11.20 -3.28
CA VAL A 78 -21.97 -11.70 -1.89
C VAL A 78 -20.50 -11.75 -1.49
N ILE A 79 -19.63 -12.37 -2.31
CA ILE A 79 -18.18 -12.48 -2.06
C ILE A 79 -17.54 -11.11 -1.82
N LEU A 80 -17.90 -10.11 -2.63
CA LEU A 80 -17.40 -8.74 -2.52
C LEU A 80 -17.85 -8.02 -1.24
N HIS A 81 -19.00 -8.40 -0.69
CA HIS A 81 -19.54 -7.85 0.56
C HIS A 81 -19.13 -8.65 1.80
N LEU A 82 -18.34 -9.71 1.65
CA LEU A 82 -17.68 -10.35 2.77
C LEU A 82 -16.49 -9.51 3.23
N ASP A 83 -16.23 -9.52 4.53
CA ASP A 83 -14.95 -9.08 5.06
C ASP A 83 -13.83 -10.01 4.56
N VAL A 84 -12.60 -9.49 4.52
CA VAL A 84 -11.43 -10.22 3.98
C VAL A 84 -11.24 -11.56 4.69
N ARG A 85 -11.49 -11.64 6.01
CA ARG A 85 -11.35 -12.89 6.77
C ARG A 85 -12.44 -13.90 6.38
N SER A 86 -13.68 -13.47 6.26
CA SER A 86 -14.81 -14.31 5.86
C SER A 86 -14.67 -14.80 4.42
N ALA A 87 -14.18 -13.97 3.50
CA ALA A 87 -13.89 -14.38 2.12
C ALA A 87 -12.82 -15.50 2.07
N PHE A 88 -11.75 -15.37 2.85
CA PHE A 88 -10.72 -16.41 2.94
C PHE A 88 -11.23 -17.70 3.57
N ARG A 89 -12.10 -17.61 4.59
CA ARG A 89 -12.75 -18.77 5.19
C ARG A 89 -13.68 -19.46 4.20
N LEU A 90 -14.52 -18.71 3.49
CA LEU A 90 -15.41 -19.24 2.45
C LEU A 90 -14.61 -20.01 1.39
N ARG A 91 -13.47 -19.46 0.95
CA ARG A 91 -12.54 -20.10 0.01
C ARG A 91 -11.97 -21.44 0.50
N GLN A 92 -12.00 -21.70 1.81
CA GLN A 92 -11.53 -22.93 2.44
C GLN A 92 -12.64 -23.95 2.71
N VAL A 93 -13.92 -23.61 2.51
CA VAL A 93 -15.06 -24.49 2.81
C VAL A 93 -15.10 -25.71 1.90
N ASN A 94 -15.03 -25.52 0.58
CA ASN A 94 -14.95 -26.61 -0.39
C ASN A 94 -14.26 -26.16 -1.69
N SER A 95 -14.04 -27.08 -2.63
CA SER A 95 -13.37 -26.78 -3.90
C SER A 95 -14.18 -25.84 -4.80
N LEU A 96 -15.51 -25.88 -4.72
CA LEU A 96 -16.39 -25.04 -5.53
C LEU A 96 -16.38 -23.59 -5.03
N THR A 97 -16.55 -23.36 -3.72
CA THR A 97 -16.42 -22.02 -3.11
C THR A 97 -15.03 -21.45 -3.36
N ARG A 98 -13.98 -22.30 -3.35
CA ARG A 98 -12.64 -21.89 -3.76
C ARG A 98 -12.60 -21.36 -5.18
N SER A 99 -13.22 -22.07 -6.13
CA SER A 99 -13.31 -21.62 -7.53
C SER A 99 -14.03 -20.27 -7.61
N PHE A 100 -15.24 -20.15 -7.09
CA PHE A 100 -16.03 -18.90 -7.16
C PHE A 100 -15.29 -17.68 -6.60
N VAL A 101 -14.64 -17.81 -5.44
CA VAL A 101 -13.85 -16.72 -4.87
C VAL A 101 -12.65 -16.39 -5.77
N THR A 102 -11.94 -17.40 -6.26
CA THR A 102 -10.75 -17.21 -7.11
C THR A 102 -11.09 -16.67 -8.50
N ASP A 103 -12.28 -17.02 -9.01
CA ASP A 103 -12.77 -16.64 -10.33
C ASP A 103 -13.36 -15.22 -10.35
N THR A 104 -13.69 -14.68 -9.18
CA THR A 104 -14.11 -13.28 -9.02
C THR A 104 -12.96 -12.35 -9.42
N ARG A 105 -13.21 -11.48 -10.40
CA ARG A 105 -12.18 -10.63 -11.03
C ARG A 105 -11.45 -9.75 -10.01
N GLU A 106 -12.19 -9.13 -9.10
CA GLU A 106 -11.69 -8.25 -8.06
C GLU A 106 -10.77 -8.99 -7.09
N TYR A 107 -11.17 -10.20 -6.68
CA TYR A 107 -10.33 -11.05 -5.85
C TYR A 107 -9.05 -11.43 -6.59
N ARG A 108 -9.14 -11.82 -7.87
CA ARG A 108 -7.97 -12.18 -8.68
C ARG A 108 -6.97 -11.03 -8.79
N LEU A 109 -7.46 -9.80 -9.01
CA LEU A 109 -6.61 -8.61 -9.05
C LEU A 109 -5.98 -8.32 -7.68
N LEU A 110 -6.73 -8.45 -6.59
CA LEU A 110 -6.20 -8.31 -5.23
C LEU A 110 -5.17 -9.38 -4.90
N ALA A 111 -5.41 -10.63 -5.24
CA ALA A 111 -4.47 -11.73 -5.03
C ALA A 111 -3.17 -11.50 -5.80
N LYS A 112 -3.26 -11.01 -7.05
CA LYS A 112 -2.11 -10.78 -7.93
C LYS A 112 -1.32 -9.51 -7.58
N HIS A 113 -2.00 -8.42 -7.24
CA HIS A 113 -1.38 -7.10 -7.12
C HIS A 113 -1.46 -6.51 -5.71
N GLY A 114 -2.50 -6.84 -4.94
CA GLY A 114 -2.76 -6.32 -3.60
C GLY A 114 -2.42 -7.27 -2.45
N LEU A 115 -1.55 -8.27 -2.67
CA LEU A 115 -1.30 -9.32 -1.68
C LEU A 115 -0.79 -8.76 -0.34
N GLU A 116 0.10 -7.77 -0.35
CA GLU A 116 0.63 -7.18 0.89
C GLU A 116 -0.47 -6.47 1.70
N GLY A 117 -1.47 -5.88 1.04
CA GLY A 117 -2.68 -5.37 1.70
C GLY A 117 -3.46 -6.49 2.38
N LEU A 118 -3.77 -7.58 1.67
CA LEU A 118 -4.46 -8.74 2.24
C LEU A 118 -3.72 -9.32 3.44
N ARG A 119 -2.40 -9.49 3.32
CA ARG A 119 -1.55 -10.02 4.40
C ARG A 119 -1.44 -9.06 5.57
N GLY A 120 -1.27 -7.76 5.31
CA GLY A 120 -1.24 -6.73 6.34
C GLY A 120 -2.51 -6.74 7.19
N LEU A 121 -3.68 -6.85 6.56
CA LEU A 121 -4.96 -6.96 7.27
C LEU A 121 -5.10 -8.26 8.07
N LEU A 122 -4.73 -9.40 7.48
CA LEU A 122 -4.83 -10.72 8.12
C LEU A 122 -3.85 -10.85 9.30
N ARG A 123 -2.57 -10.50 9.12
CA ARG A 123 -1.55 -10.54 10.17
C ARG A 123 -1.78 -9.45 11.22
N GLY A 124 -2.28 -8.29 10.79
CA GLY A 124 -2.73 -7.21 11.64
C GLY A 124 -3.98 -7.55 12.46
N GLY A 125 -4.68 -8.64 12.14
CA GLY A 125 -5.86 -9.08 12.88
C GLY A 125 -7.07 -8.16 12.73
N ILE A 126 -7.12 -7.36 11.66
CA ILE A 126 -8.21 -6.42 11.37
C ILE A 126 -8.98 -6.77 10.08
N ALA A 127 -8.63 -7.87 9.42
CA ALA A 127 -9.30 -8.33 8.19
C ALA A 127 -10.82 -8.50 8.30
N GLN A 128 -11.36 -8.73 9.51
CA GLN A 128 -12.81 -8.84 9.76
C GLN A 128 -13.55 -7.49 9.75
N PHE A 129 -12.84 -6.37 9.76
CA PHE A 129 -13.45 -5.03 9.78
C PHE A 129 -13.43 -4.35 8.41
N HIS A 130 -12.94 -5.06 7.39
CA HIS A 130 -12.72 -4.50 6.07
C HIS A 130 -13.28 -5.42 4.99
N LEU A 131 -14.15 -4.87 4.14
CA LEU A 131 -14.74 -5.60 3.03
C LEU A 131 -13.71 -5.86 1.94
N LEU A 132 -13.84 -7.00 1.27
CA LEU A 132 -13.01 -7.33 0.12
C LEU A 132 -13.14 -6.27 -0.98
N ARG A 133 -14.37 -5.78 -1.22
CA ARG A 133 -14.65 -4.71 -2.18
C ARG A 133 -13.94 -3.40 -1.86
N ASP A 134 -13.80 -3.04 -0.58
CA ASP A 134 -13.18 -1.77 -0.21
C ASP A 134 -11.68 -1.81 -0.46
N LEU A 135 -11.03 -2.93 -0.14
CA LEU A 135 -9.63 -3.12 -0.51
C LEU A 135 -9.43 -3.11 -2.05
N TYR A 136 -10.36 -3.70 -2.80
CA TYR A 136 -10.34 -3.65 -4.27
C TYR A 136 -10.48 -2.21 -4.79
N ARG A 137 -11.41 -1.42 -4.26
CA ARG A 137 -11.57 -0.01 -4.64
C ARG A 137 -10.29 0.78 -4.42
N VAL A 138 -9.61 0.54 -3.29
CA VAL A 138 -8.36 1.24 -2.96
C VAL A 138 -7.22 0.80 -3.89
N LEU A 139 -7.21 -0.45 -4.37
CA LEU A 139 -6.26 -0.91 -5.39
C LEU A 139 -6.41 -0.12 -6.69
N LEU A 140 -7.61 0.35 -7.02
CA LEU A 140 -7.86 1.15 -8.24
C LEU A 140 -7.53 2.64 -8.06
N GLN A 141 -7.24 3.08 -6.83
CA GLN A 141 -6.92 4.47 -6.53
C GLN A 141 -5.41 4.73 -6.61
N LYS A 142 -5.04 5.95 -7.03
CA LYS A 142 -3.65 6.40 -7.12
C LYS A 142 -3.24 7.44 -6.08
N SER A 143 -4.21 8.21 -5.58
CA SER A 143 -3.95 9.42 -4.79
C SER A 143 -3.95 9.17 -3.29
N CYS A 144 -3.06 9.86 -2.58
CA CYS A 144 -3.04 10.00 -1.13
C CYS A 144 -4.32 10.69 -0.66
N ALA A 145 -4.98 10.13 0.36
CA ALA A 145 -6.22 10.67 0.90
C ALA A 145 -6.05 12.05 1.58
N GLU A 146 -4.82 12.41 1.94
CA GLU A 146 -4.50 13.67 2.60
C GLU A 146 -4.08 14.78 1.62
N CYS A 147 -3.13 14.52 0.71
CA CYS A 147 -2.52 15.55 -0.13
C CYS A 147 -2.77 15.39 -1.64
N GLY A 148 -3.44 14.32 -2.08
CA GLY A 148 -3.71 14.08 -3.50
C GLY A 148 -2.54 13.54 -4.34
N SER A 149 -1.29 13.72 -3.90
CA SER A 149 -0.09 13.12 -4.53
C SER A 149 -0.17 11.60 -4.57
N PHE A 150 0.69 10.92 -5.33
CA PHE A 150 0.65 9.45 -5.41
C PHE A 150 0.85 8.81 -4.03
N GLY A 151 -0.17 8.08 -3.56
CA GLY A 151 -0.10 7.31 -2.32
C GLY A 151 0.42 5.93 -2.67
N HIS A 152 1.66 5.58 -2.35
CA HIS A 152 2.23 4.25 -2.61
C HIS A 152 2.03 3.28 -1.42
N LEU A 153 1.47 3.78 -0.32
CA LEU A 153 1.20 3.02 0.88
C LEU A 153 -0.31 2.85 1.09
N LEU A 154 -0.66 1.77 1.78
CA LEU A 154 -1.98 1.53 2.34
C LEU A 154 -1.85 1.64 3.86
N PHE A 155 -2.58 2.59 4.45
CA PHE A 155 -2.75 2.68 5.90
C PHE A 155 -3.81 1.66 6.32
N LEU A 156 -3.36 0.61 6.99
CA LEU A 156 -4.15 -0.57 7.29
C LEU A 156 -5.41 -0.26 8.13
N PRO A 157 -5.37 0.61 9.16
CA PRO A 157 -6.54 0.85 10.02
C PRO A 157 -7.78 1.42 9.32
N THR A 158 -7.61 2.24 8.28
CA THR A 158 -8.73 2.91 7.59
C THR A 158 -8.89 2.49 6.12
N LEU A 159 -8.02 1.60 5.63
CA LEU A 159 -7.86 1.30 4.20
C LEU A 159 -7.62 2.52 3.31
N GLU A 160 -6.97 3.55 3.85
CA GLU A 160 -6.69 4.73 3.06
C GLU A 160 -5.31 4.67 2.40
N ARG A 161 -5.27 5.21 1.19
CA ARG A 161 -4.07 5.38 0.40
C ARG A 161 -3.28 6.57 0.97
N CYS A 162 -1.98 6.43 1.19
CA CYS A 162 -1.16 7.55 1.70
C CYS A 162 0.24 7.59 1.10
N CYS A 163 0.81 8.79 1.04
CA CYS A 163 2.22 8.97 0.71
C CYS A 163 3.07 8.93 2.01
N HIS A 164 4.35 8.63 1.88
CA HIS A 164 5.24 8.49 3.03
C HIS A 164 5.41 9.81 3.82
N SER A 165 5.30 10.98 3.16
CA SER A 165 5.34 12.29 3.84
C SER A 165 4.12 12.49 4.75
N CYS A 166 2.90 12.28 4.23
CA CYS A 166 1.67 12.40 5.01
C CYS A 166 1.61 11.34 6.10
N LEU A 167 1.99 10.08 5.83
CA LEU A 167 2.04 9.03 6.85
C LEU A 167 2.85 9.45 8.07
N GLY A 168 3.97 10.15 7.87
CA GLY A 168 4.85 10.60 8.94
C GLY A 168 4.41 11.86 9.70
N LYS A 169 3.46 12.64 9.18
CA LYS A 169 3.14 14.00 9.70
C LYS A 169 1.66 14.23 9.97
N ALA A 170 0.76 13.71 9.13
CA ALA A 170 -0.67 14.01 9.21
C ALA A 170 -1.32 13.37 10.43
N GLU A 171 -2.24 14.08 11.08
CA GLU A 171 -2.99 13.58 12.24
C GLU A 171 -3.85 12.37 11.88
N ARG A 172 -4.38 12.34 10.66
CA ARG A 172 -5.17 11.23 10.09
C ARG A 172 -4.53 9.86 10.22
N TYR A 173 -3.19 9.81 10.17
CA TYR A 173 -2.43 8.55 10.25
C TYR A 173 -1.72 8.38 11.59
N HIS A 174 -2.06 9.19 12.59
CA HIS A 174 -1.51 9.05 13.91
C HIS A 174 -1.98 7.73 14.53
N VAL A 175 -1.04 7.06 15.22
CA VAL A 175 -1.27 5.77 15.84
C VAL A 175 -0.53 5.69 17.15
N LEU A 176 -1.18 5.02 18.11
CA LEU A 176 -0.72 4.91 19.48
C LEU A 176 -0.73 3.46 19.93
N ALA A 177 0.12 3.13 20.90
CA ALA A 177 -0.07 1.89 21.63
C ALA A 177 -1.46 1.87 22.26
N ARG A 178 -2.14 0.71 22.21
CA ARG A 178 -3.49 0.54 22.77
C ARG A 178 -3.59 0.97 24.23
N THR A 179 -2.53 0.77 25.01
CA THR A 179 -2.43 1.20 26.41
C THR A 179 -2.47 2.72 26.56
N THR A 180 -1.69 3.42 25.73
CA THR A 180 -1.61 4.88 25.72
C THR A 180 -2.94 5.48 25.28
N PHE A 181 -3.53 4.96 24.21
CA PHE A 181 -4.85 5.39 23.74
C PHE A 181 -5.94 5.18 24.81
N ALA A 182 -6.01 3.98 25.40
CA ALA A 182 -7.00 3.67 26.43
C ALA A 182 -6.88 4.59 27.65
N SER A 183 -5.65 4.91 28.07
CA SER A 183 -5.38 5.86 29.16
C SER A 183 -5.86 7.27 28.81
N ALA A 184 -5.50 7.77 27.62
CA ALA A 184 -5.88 9.10 27.15
C ALA A 184 -7.41 9.26 27.02
N ALA A 185 -8.08 8.24 26.48
CA ALA A 185 -9.53 8.20 26.34
C ALA A 185 -10.25 7.83 27.66
N LYS A 186 -9.53 7.50 28.74
CA LYS A 186 -10.09 7.06 30.03
C LYS A 186 -11.07 5.87 29.89
N VAL A 187 -10.78 4.93 28.99
CA VAL A 187 -11.58 3.71 28.76
C VAL A 187 -10.77 2.45 29.06
N SER A 188 -11.46 1.32 29.28
CA SER A 188 -10.79 0.03 29.48
C SER A 188 -10.13 -0.47 28.19
N ARG A 189 -8.96 -1.12 28.31
CA ARG A 189 -8.27 -1.77 27.17
C ARG A 189 -9.16 -2.80 26.46
N ASN A 190 -9.98 -3.52 27.22
CA ASN A 190 -10.91 -4.52 26.69
C ASN A 190 -12.05 -3.89 25.89
N SER A 191 -12.47 -2.67 26.23
CA SER A 191 -13.43 -1.93 25.44
C SER A 191 -12.87 -1.58 24.06
N VAL A 192 -11.64 -1.07 23.99
CA VAL A 192 -10.98 -0.75 22.71
C VAL A 192 -10.79 -1.99 21.83
N GLU A 193 -10.46 -3.13 22.44
CA GLU A 193 -10.32 -4.41 21.73
C GLU A 193 -11.65 -4.90 21.12
N ARG A 194 -12.74 -4.85 21.89
CA ARG A 194 -14.08 -5.27 21.42
C ARG A 194 -14.63 -4.42 20.28
N LEU A 195 -14.17 -3.18 20.14
CA LEU A 195 -14.57 -2.28 19.05
C LEU A 195 -13.86 -2.55 17.72
N GLY A 196 -12.88 -3.47 17.70
CA GLY A 196 -12.15 -3.77 16.47
C GLY A 196 -11.12 -2.72 16.05
N LEU A 197 -10.84 -1.76 16.92
CA LEU A 197 -9.98 -0.61 16.64
C LEU A 197 -8.48 -0.92 16.85
N SER A 198 -8.14 -2.17 17.15
CA SER A 198 -6.78 -2.61 17.52
C SER A 198 -6.11 -3.36 16.38
N LEU A 199 -5.11 -2.73 15.76
CA LEU A 199 -4.18 -3.38 14.85
C LEU A 199 -3.11 -4.14 15.65
N ARG A 200 -2.95 -5.43 15.42
CA ARG A 200 -1.80 -6.20 15.94
C ARG A 200 -0.54 -5.79 15.19
N THR A 201 0.51 -5.44 15.91
CA THR A 201 1.80 -5.14 15.30
C THR A 201 2.43 -6.39 14.71
N VAL A 202 2.83 -6.31 13.45
CA VAL A 202 3.58 -7.37 12.78
C VAL A 202 5.07 -7.17 13.10
N PRO A 203 5.83 -8.21 13.50
CA PRO A 203 7.27 -8.07 13.69
C PRO A 203 7.96 -7.63 12.40
N GLY A 204 8.89 -6.69 12.48
CA GLY A 204 9.58 -6.14 11.33
C GLY A 204 10.53 -4.99 11.67
N VAL A 205 11.19 -4.46 10.64
CA VAL A 205 12.04 -3.27 10.72
C VAL A 205 11.19 -2.08 10.33
N TYR A 206 11.06 -1.09 11.22
CA TYR A 206 10.19 0.07 11.04
C TYR A 206 10.95 1.40 11.18
N SER A 207 12.23 1.37 10.83
CA SER A 207 13.12 2.52 10.92
C SER A 207 14.27 2.36 9.95
N TRP A 208 14.70 3.49 9.43
CA TRP A 208 15.87 3.65 8.57
C TRP A 208 17.19 3.45 9.30
N TYR A 209 17.19 3.69 10.60
CA TYR A 209 18.40 3.74 11.42
C TYR A 209 18.58 2.45 12.25
N GLY A 210 17.88 1.37 11.90
CA GLY A 210 17.98 0.06 12.55
C GLY A 210 16.75 -0.35 13.36
N ALA A 211 16.90 -1.41 14.16
CA ALA A 211 15.78 -2.01 14.89
C ALA A 211 15.19 -1.07 15.95
N VAL A 212 13.87 -0.95 15.97
CA VAL A 212 13.15 -0.21 17.02
C VAL A 212 13.11 -1.09 18.28
N LYS A 213 13.68 -0.60 19.39
CA LYS A 213 13.79 -1.35 20.65
C LYS A 213 12.43 -1.71 21.29
N MET A 214 11.36 -0.97 20.97
CA MET A 214 10.03 -1.18 21.53
C MET A 214 8.96 -1.24 20.44
N GLN A 215 8.28 -2.38 20.34
CA GLN A 215 7.13 -2.58 19.47
C GLN A 215 5.90 -2.89 20.33
N PRO A 216 4.92 -1.97 20.44
CA PRO A 216 3.70 -2.27 21.19
C PRO A 216 2.97 -3.42 20.52
N LYS A 217 2.37 -4.33 21.29
CA LYS A 217 1.66 -5.49 20.74
C LYS A 217 0.44 -5.10 19.89
N TYR A 218 -0.21 -3.99 20.26
CA TYR A 218 -1.40 -3.47 19.56
C TYR A 218 -1.30 -1.96 19.40
N LEU A 219 -1.67 -1.50 18.21
CA LEU A 219 -1.77 -0.12 17.80
C LEU A 219 -3.22 0.27 17.58
N VAL A 220 -3.53 1.55 17.78
CA VAL A 220 -4.85 2.15 17.55
C VAL A 220 -4.65 3.44 16.78
N CYS A 221 -5.38 3.61 15.68
CA CYS A 221 -5.49 4.91 15.02
C CYS A 221 -6.46 5.77 15.81
N ASP A 222 -5.96 6.81 16.46
CA ASP A 222 -6.76 7.70 17.30
C ASP A 222 -7.78 8.47 16.49
N PHE A 223 -7.41 8.99 15.32
CA PHE A 223 -8.31 9.67 14.39
C PHE A 223 -9.54 8.82 14.04
N ALA A 224 -9.37 7.51 13.81
CA ALA A 224 -10.47 6.61 13.50
C ALA A 224 -11.22 6.12 14.75
N ALA A 225 -10.52 5.99 15.88
CA ALA A 225 -11.07 5.39 17.09
C ALA A 225 -11.88 6.39 17.95
N TRP A 226 -11.48 7.66 18.00
CA TRP A 226 -12.12 8.67 18.85
C TRP A 226 -13.61 8.88 18.50
N PRO A 227 -13.98 9.10 17.22
CA PRO A 227 -15.37 9.29 16.83
C PRO A 227 -16.25 8.07 17.16
N VAL A 228 -15.65 6.87 17.09
CA VAL A 228 -16.34 5.61 17.40
C VAL A 228 -16.65 5.48 18.89
N LEU A 229 -15.77 5.99 19.77
CA LEU A 229 -16.01 6.04 21.21
C LEU A 229 -17.10 7.06 21.57
N LEU A 230 -17.07 8.25 20.95
CA LEU A 230 -18.09 9.28 21.13
C LEU A 230 -19.47 8.79 20.71
N ALA A 231 -19.57 8.21 19.50
CA ALA A 231 -20.83 7.69 18.97
C ALA A 231 -21.44 6.56 19.84
N ARG A 232 -20.62 5.92 20.67
CA ARG A 232 -21.06 4.88 21.62
C ARG A 232 -21.28 5.40 23.04
N GLY A 233 -21.16 6.71 23.28
CA GLY A 233 -21.30 7.31 24.60
C GLY A 233 -20.23 6.86 25.60
N MET A 234 -19.09 6.38 25.11
CA MET A 234 -17.99 5.88 25.96
C MET A 234 -17.09 6.99 26.48
N ILE A 235 -17.09 8.12 25.77
CA ILE A 235 -16.41 9.36 26.14
C ILE A 235 -17.36 10.53 25.85
N THR A 236 -17.13 11.66 26.51
CA THR A 236 -17.94 12.89 26.38
C THR A 236 -17.18 14.06 25.77
N ASP A 237 -15.86 13.92 25.61
CA ASP A 237 -14.95 14.97 25.15
C ASP A 237 -14.44 14.61 23.75
N ASP A 238 -14.68 15.50 22.80
CA ASP A 238 -14.23 15.38 21.41
C ASP A 238 -12.82 15.95 21.20
N SER A 239 -12.08 16.30 22.25
CA SER A 239 -10.71 16.79 22.13
C SER A 239 -9.70 15.64 22.20
N PRO A 240 -9.07 15.23 21.07
CA PRO A 240 -8.00 14.24 21.07
C PRO A 240 -6.67 14.83 21.59
N GLN A 241 -6.66 16.10 21.98
CA GLN A 241 -5.47 16.91 22.31
C GLN A 241 -4.71 16.45 23.58
N LYS A 242 -5.16 15.38 24.25
CA LYS A 242 -4.53 14.88 25.50
C LYS A 242 -3.44 13.85 25.30
N VAL A 243 -3.16 13.43 24.06
CA VAL A 243 -2.09 12.47 23.78
C VAL A 243 -0.78 13.23 23.51
N PRO A 244 0.27 13.04 24.32
CA PRO A 244 1.56 13.66 24.03
C PRO A 244 2.08 13.18 22.67
N VAL A 245 2.27 14.10 21.74
CA VAL A 245 3.04 13.88 20.49
C VAL A 245 4.54 13.71 20.79
N GLN A 246 4.94 13.90 22.05
CA GLN A 246 6.33 13.85 22.49
C GLN A 246 6.88 12.43 22.50
N GLY A 247 7.74 12.16 21.51
CA GLY A 247 8.67 11.03 21.49
C GLY A 247 8.34 10.00 20.41
N TRP A 248 9.19 9.92 19.37
CA TRP A 248 9.38 8.74 18.51
C TRP A 248 8.11 7.90 18.19
N THR A 249 6.97 8.52 17.81
CA THR A 249 5.80 7.79 17.25
C THR A 249 5.93 7.52 15.75
N GLY A 250 6.96 8.12 15.11
CA GLY A 250 7.33 7.84 13.72
C GLY A 250 7.33 6.35 13.33
N PRO A 251 7.95 5.43 14.10
CA PRO A 251 7.92 4.01 13.79
C PRO A 251 6.53 3.36 13.89
N TYR A 252 5.64 3.82 14.77
CA TYR A 252 4.31 3.21 14.90
C TYR A 252 3.46 3.44 13.65
N ARG A 253 3.57 4.63 13.05
CA ARG A 253 2.89 4.96 11.79
C ARG A 253 3.30 4.00 10.67
N LEU A 254 4.59 3.63 10.63
CA LEU A 254 5.12 2.65 9.69
C LEU A 254 4.66 1.21 9.98
N MET A 255 4.50 0.85 11.26
CA MET A 255 3.91 -0.43 11.69
C MET A 255 2.42 -0.58 11.32
N ALA A 256 1.76 0.52 10.98
CA ALA A 256 0.35 0.58 10.60
C ALA A 256 0.13 0.71 9.09
N ALA A 257 1.18 0.69 8.29
CA ALA A 257 1.09 0.81 6.83
C ALA A 257 1.78 -0.36 6.13
N THR A 258 1.40 -0.61 4.88
CA THR A 258 2.08 -1.55 3.98
C THR A 258 2.22 -0.93 2.60
N THR A 259 3.13 -1.46 1.79
CA THR A 259 3.23 -1.05 0.39
C THR A 259 2.01 -1.56 -0.36
N PHE A 260 1.46 -0.71 -1.23
CA PHE A 260 0.27 -1.08 -1.96
C PHE A 260 0.28 -0.39 -3.31
N PRO A 261 0.30 -1.14 -4.43
CA PRO A 261 0.31 -0.54 -5.75
C PRO A 261 -1.06 0.02 -6.13
N SER A 262 -1.09 0.84 -7.18
CA SER A 262 -2.31 1.22 -7.89
C SER A 262 -2.42 0.37 -9.15
N TYR A 263 -3.63 -0.07 -9.50
CA TYR A 263 -3.93 -0.82 -10.72
C TYR A 263 -4.88 0.00 -11.62
N SER A 264 -4.48 0.21 -12.87
CA SER A 264 -5.34 0.87 -13.85
C SER A 264 -6.14 -0.16 -14.64
N LEU A 265 -7.47 -0.03 -14.63
CA LEU A 265 -8.34 -0.89 -15.44
C LEU A 265 -8.22 -0.59 -16.93
N SER A 266 -7.91 0.65 -17.33
CA SER A 266 -7.84 1.05 -18.73
C SER A 266 -6.57 0.55 -19.42
N SER A 267 -5.43 0.63 -18.74
CA SER A 267 -4.14 0.20 -19.30
C SER A 267 -3.71 -1.20 -18.85
N GLY A 268 -4.38 -1.78 -17.85
CA GLY A 268 -3.96 -3.02 -17.21
C GLY A 268 -2.61 -2.93 -16.48
N ARG A 269 -2.05 -1.71 -16.31
CA ARG A 269 -0.74 -1.48 -15.70
C ARG A 269 -0.84 -1.33 -14.17
N VAL A 270 0.28 -1.62 -13.51
CA VAL A 270 0.45 -1.53 -12.06
C VAL A 270 1.47 -0.44 -11.75
N ASP A 271 1.07 0.58 -11.01
CA ASP A 271 1.97 1.61 -10.50
C ASP A 271 2.41 1.29 -9.07
N ARG A 272 3.71 1.12 -8.85
CA ARG A 272 4.32 0.88 -7.53
C ARG A 272 4.92 2.13 -6.90
N GLY A 273 4.93 3.25 -7.62
CA GLY A 273 5.60 4.48 -7.23
C GLY A 273 6.98 4.60 -7.88
N LEU A 274 7.14 5.66 -8.67
CA LEU A 274 8.39 6.03 -9.33
C LEU A 274 8.99 7.23 -8.64
N THR A 275 10.32 7.30 -8.57
CA THR A 275 11.07 8.46 -8.09
C THR A 275 12.00 8.93 -9.19
N CYS A 276 12.12 10.24 -9.35
CA CYS A 276 12.98 10.84 -10.36
C CYS A 276 14.45 10.73 -9.99
N ARG A 277 15.27 10.16 -10.88
CA ARG A 277 16.73 10.01 -10.71
C ARG A 277 17.47 11.35 -10.71
N GLY A 278 16.87 12.38 -11.34
CA GLY A 278 17.39 13.73 -11.33
C GLY A 278 17.12 14.49 -10.02
N CYS A 279 16.11 14.07 -9.23
CA CYS A 279 15.76 14.73 -7.98
C CYS A 279 16.70 14.29 -6.83
N PRO A 280 16.93 15.16 -5.83
CA PRO A 280 17.81 14.83 -4.72
C PRO A 280 17.16 13.78 -3.83
N VAL A 281 17.93 12.76 -3.47
CA VAL A 281 17.50 11.69 -2.53
C VAL A 281 17.48 12.21 -1.09
N LEU A 282 18.34 13.19 -0.78
CA LEU A 282 18.46 13.84 0.51
C LEU A 282 18.07 15.31 0.40
N GLU A 283 17.32 15.81 1.37
CA GLU A 283 16.98 17.22 1.53
C GLU A 283 17.69 17.79 2.76
N ASN A 284 18.38 18.92 2.56
CA ASN A 284 18.95 19.69 3.65
C ASN A 284 17.90 20.67 4.17
N THR A 285 17.53 20.51 5.44
CA THR A 285 16.51 21.35 6.12
C THR A 285 17.13 22.52 6.90
N GLY A 286 18.44 22.76 6.76
CA GLY A 286 19.20 23.74 7.54
C GLY A 286 19.66 23.21 8.90
N TYR A 287 18.91 22.29 9.52
CA TYR A 287 19.24 21.67 10.81
C TYR A 287 19.63 20.18 10.72
N SER A 288 19.24 19.51 9.64
CA SER A 288 19.54 18.10 9.40
C SER A 288 19.41 17.75 7.92
N ILE A 289 20.18 16.75 7.50
CA ILE A 289 20.02 16.09 6.20
C ILE A 289 19.07 14.91 6.39
N ARG A 290 17.97 14.88 5.63
CA ARG A 290 16.96 13.80 5.73
C ARG A 290 16.65 13.26 4.34
N PHE A 291 16.17 12.02 4.27
CA PHE A 291 15.63 11.49 3.03
C PHE A 291 14.47 12.36 2.51
N CYS A 292 14.53 12.73 1.23
CA CYS A 292 13.40 13.29 0.51
C CYS A 292 12.31 12.22 0.45
N LYS A 293 11.16 12.52 1.06
CA LYS A 293 10.00 11.62 1.20
C LYS A 293 8.86 11.97 0.25
N GLU A 294 9.02 13.02 -0.56
CA GLU A 294 7.91 13.76 -1.18
C GLU A 294 7.64 13.41 -2.65
N ARG A 295 8.39 12.49 -3.26
CA ARG A 295 8.44 12.36 -4.72
C ARG A 295 8.28 10.93 -5.23
N CYS A 296 7.26 10.22 -4.74
CA CYS A 296 6.74 9.04 -5.43
C CYS A 296 5.64 9.48 -6.40
N TYR A 297 5.66 8.97 -7.62
CA TYR A 297 4.72 9.31 -8.68
C TYR A 297 4.08 8.04 -9.25
N SER A 298 2.86 8.15 -9.80
CA SER A 298 2.40 7.18 -10.81
C SER A 298 3.22 7.34 -12.09
N ARG A 299 3.10 6.42 -13.06
CA ARG A 299 3.72 6.60 -14.38
C ARG A 299 3.36 7.93 -15.02
N GLU A 300 2.07 8.24 -15.09
CA GLU A 300 1.56 9.51 -15.63
C GLU A 300 2.12 10.72 -14.89
N GLY A 301 2.12 10.70 -13.55
CA GLY A 301 2.64 11.78 -12.74
C GLY A 301 4.15 11.97 -12.92
N PHE A 302 4.89 10.88 -13.13
CA PHE A 302 6.32 10.93 -13.41
C PHE A 302 6.60 11.55 -14.78
N LEU A 303 5.87 11.13 -15.82
CA LEU A 303 6.04 11.68 -17.17
C LEU A 303 5.68 13.17 -17.24
N ALA A 304 4.69 13.62 -16.46
CA ALA A 304 4.41 15.04 -16.27
C ALA A 304 5.59 15.76 -15.59
N HIS A 305 6.09 15.21 -14.48
CA HIS A 305 7.26 15.76 -13.77
C HIS A 305 8.52 15.81 -14.65
N PHE A 306 8.75 14.79 -15.48
CA PHE A 306 9.92 14.67 -16.34
C PHE A 306 10.07 15.89 -17.27
N LYS A 307 8.95 16.40 -17.82
CA LYS A 307 8.93 17.57 -18.72
C LYS A 307 9.46 18.84 -18.06
N GLU A 308 9.38 18.94 -16.74
CA GLU A 308 9.78 20.12 -15.96
C GLU A 308 11.12 19.93 -15.24
N CYS A 309 11.63 18.70 -15.16
CA CYS A 309 12.82 18.38 -14.38
C CYS A 309 14.10 18.48 -15.20
N SER A 310 14.77 19.63 -15.15
CA SER A 310 16.03 19.89 -15.87
C SER A 310 17.12 18.83 -15.66
N ARG A 311 17.22 18.26 -14.45
CA ARG A 311 18.15 17.17 -14.15
C ARG A 311 17.76 15.85 -14.81
N ALA A 312 16.47 15.54 -14.87
CA ALA A 312 15.99 14.34 -15.57
C ALA A 312 16.15 14.48 -17.09
N LEU A 313 15.88 15.66 -17.64
CA LEU A 313 16.10 15.96 -19.06
C LEU A 313 17.57 15.82 -19.46
N ARG A 314 18.51 16.25 -18.60
CA ARG A 314 19.95 16.02 -18.82
C ARG A 314 20.30 14.53 -18.81
N LEU A 315 19.81 13.77 -17.83
CA LEU A 315 20.01 12.31 -17.80
C LEU A 315 19.47 11.63 -19.08
N TRP A 316 18.33 12.08 -19.60
CA TRP A 316 17.77 11.57 -20.85
C TRP A 316 18.62 11.91 -22.08
N ALA A 317 19.21 13.11 -22.13
CA ALA A 317 20.13 13.48 -23.21
C ALA A 317 21.44 12.67 -23.12
N ASP A 318 21.97 12.50 -21.91
CA ASP A 318 23.20 11.73 -21.65
C ASP A 318 23.03 10.24 -22.00
N SER A 319 21.83 9.69 -21.80
CA SER A 319 21.46 8.33 -22.20
C SER A 319 21.34 8.15 -23.71
N ARG A 320 21.52 9.21 -24.51
CA ARG A 320 21.30 9.21 -25.96
C ARG A 320 19.90 8.67 -26.30
N GLU A 321 18.90 9.26 -25.65
CA GLU A 321 17.49 8.89 -25.80
C GLU A 321 17.20 7.41 -25.50
N GLY A 322 17.85 6.88 -24.44
CA GLY A 322 17.64 5.52 -23.95
C GLY A 322 18.53 4.46 -24.61
N THR A 323 19.38 4.82 -25.57
CA THR A 323 20.30 3.84 -26.20
C THR A 323 21.48 3.45 -25.31
N ARG A 324 21.75 4.21 -24.24
CA ARG A 324 22.81 3.94 -23.26
C ARG A 324 22.29 4.06 -21.84
N ASP A 325 22.89 3.31 -20.92
CA ASP A 325 22.65 3.49 -19.49
C ASP A 325 23.42 4.70 -18.97
N VAL A 326 22.83 5.38 -17.99
CA VAL A 326 23.43 6.52 -17.28
C VAL A 326 24.06 6.06 -15.97
N ASP A 327 25.20 6.64 -15.61
CA ASP A 327 25.83 6.34 -14.33
C ASP A 327 24.90 6.72 -13.18
N GLU A 328 24.76 5.81 -12.23
CA GLU A 328 23.80 5.91 -11.14
C GLU A 328 24.55 6.29 -9.88
N SER A 329 24.14 7.39 -9.23
CA SER A 329 24.78 7.81 -8.00
C SER A 329 24.69 6.72 -6.93
N GLU A 330 25.73 6.61 -6.11
CA GLU A 330 25.81 5.57 -5.08
C GLU A 330 24.62 5.61 -4.12
N LEU A 331 24.13 6.81 -3.79
CA LEU A 331 22.93 6.99 -2.97
C LEU A 331 21.67 6.42 -3.64
N VAL A 332 21.49 6.64 -4.95
CA VAL A 332 20.37 6.06 -5.70
C VAL A 332 20.51 4.54 -5.75
N ARG A 333 21.71 4.00 -6.04
CA ARG A 333 21.98 2.55 -5.99
C ARG A 333 21.60 1.93 -4.65
N MET A 334 22.01 2.55 -3.55
CA MET A 334 21.75 2.08 -2.18
C MET A 334 20.25 2.03 -1.86
N VAL A 335 19.49 3.10 -2.15
CA VAL A 335 18.05 3.12 -1.87
C VAL A 335 17.25 2.23 -2.84
N THR A 336 17.75 2.01 -4.05
CA THR A 336 17.15 1.09 -5.03
C THR A 336 17.37 -0.36 -4.62
N ARG A 337 18.53 -0.71 -4.06
CA ARG A 337 18.80 -2.08 -3.55
C ARG A 337 18.09 -2.36 -2.23
N GLY A 338 17.81 -1.31 -1.46
CA GLY A 338 17.27 -1.45 -0.11
C GLY A 338 18.36 -1.76 0.92
N ASP A 339 19.62 -1.42 0.62
CA ASP A 339 20.78 -1.66 1.48
C ASP A 339 20.85 -0.66 2.66
N GLY A 340 19.70 -0.18 3.14
CA GLY A 340 19.51 0.97 4.01
C GLY A 340 20.11 0.91 5.41
N ARG A 341 21.07 0.02 5.70
CA ARG A 341 21.94 0.17 6.87
C ARG A 341 23.02 1.21 6.58
N MET A 342 22.63 2.48 6.50
CA MET A 342 23.63 3.53 6.66
C MET A 342 24.02 3.60 8.14
N GLY A 343 25.22 3.12 8.45
CA GLY A 343 25.95 3.59 9.62
C GLY A 343 26.30 5.05 9.40
N LEU A 344 25.34 5.94 9.64
CA LEU A 344 25.63 7.36 9.85
C LEU A 344 26.29 7.43 11.23
N HIS A 345 27.62 7.36 11.23
CA HIS A 345 28.45 7.68 12.38
C HIS A 345 28.42 9.17 12.68
#